data_AF-A0A1I1FHU3-F1
#
_entry.id   AF-A0A1I1FHU3-F1
#
_cell.length_a   1.000
_cell.length_b   1.000
_cell.length_c   1.000
_cell.angle_alpha   90.00
_cell.angle_beta   90.00
_cell.angle_gamma   90.00
#
_symmetry.space_group_name_H-M   'P 1'
#
loop_
_entity.id
_entity.type
_entity.pdbx_description
1 polymer ?
#
loop_
_entity_poly.entity_id
_entity_poly.type
_entity_poly.pdbx_seq_one_letter_code
_entity_poly.pdbx_strand_id
1 'polypeptide(L)'
;MNNIMLALKVKLNLITSLILMIFLIGCATTEVKTTKVTPVILETAEIPESSLLDIGIQVFDPGLDKLEQLDDDAIYFPEIRIAEASYFPYLLMETLQTSSAWGAVRVIPQQHDSVDVLVKGEIIQSDGELLTLKVTASDATGQHWFTKDYTQKASRYSYDSKMQLLKEPFQNIYNQITNDLYFYQKKLSKEKSVKIRQISELKFAQSFSPNMFSEHLKQDKSGIITVNRLPAEGDPMMDRIKQIRERDYLFVDTLQEYYGHYVKGMKAPYQTWRSESYQEVIAMRTMQRKATNQKLIGAASIIAGIFAAGNSSGATRAAGAIAVAGGSYIIKDGFDRDAESQIHIEALQELGDSLEANLETHVIELEDRTVTLTGTVDNQYQQWREILKGIYKINVAE
;
A
#
# COMPACT_ATOMS: atom_id res chain seq x y z
N MET A 1 -38.58 15.35 -69.42
CA MET A 1 -39.04 15.36 -68.01
C MET A 1 -38.47 14.22 -67.15
N ASN A 2 -38.23 13.01 -67.68
CA ASN A 2 -37.79 11.86 -66.87
C ASN A 2 -36.36 11.92 -66.30
N ASN A 3 -35.39 12.52 -67.00
CA ASN A 3 -33.98 12.49 -66.55
C ASN A 3 -33.69 13.46 -65.39
N ILE A 4 -34.41 14.57 -65.29
CA ILE A 4 -34.26 15.56 -64.21
C ILE A 4 -34.82 15.01 -62.90
N MET A 5 -35.94 14.29 -62.97
CA MET A 5 -36.59 13.68 -61.81
C MET A 5 -35.78 12.50 -61.23
N LEU A 6 -35.06 11.77 -62.08
CA LEU A 6 -34.16 10.68 -61.66
C LEU A 6 -32.92 11.24 -60.94
N ALA A 7 -32.30 12.30 -61.49
CA ALA A 7 -31.15 12.97 -60.87
C ALA A 7 -31.49 13.60 -59.50
N LEU A 8 -32.70 14.12 -59.34
CA LEU A 8 -33.17 14.69 -58.07
C LEU A 8 -33.36 13.60 -57.00
N LYS A 9 -33.90 12.43 -57.36
CA LYS A 9 -34.06 11.28 -56.45
C LYS A 9 -32.72 10.70 -56.01
N VAL A 10 -31.73 10.61 -56.91
CA VAL A 10 -30.38 10.13 -56.58
C VAL A 10 -29.69 11.08 -55.61
N LYS A 11 -29.78 12.41 -55.83
CA LYS A 11 -29.23 13.41 -54.91
C LYS A 11 -29.91 13.37 -53.53
N LEU A 12 -31.24 13.21 -53.49
CA LEU A 12 -31.98 13.11 -52.23
C LEU A 12 -31.60 11.85 -51.44
N ASN A 13 -31.44 10.70 -52.11
CA ASN A 13 -30.99 9.45 -51.50
C ASN A 13 -29.52 9.51 -51.02
N LEU A 14 -28.66 10.26 -51.71
CA LEU A 14 -27.28 10.46 -51.29
C LEU A 14 -27.21 11.33 -50.02
N ILE A 15 -28.04 12.37 -49.94
CA ILE A 15 -28.12 13.26 -48.79
C ILE A 15 -28.72 12.53 -47.58
N THR A 16 -29.78 11.74 -47.76
CA THR A 16 -30.34 10.94 -46.66
C THR A 16 -29.37 9.85 -46.18
N SER A 17 -28.61 9.23 -47.08
CA SER A 17 -27.56 8.28 -46.69
C SER A 17 -26.40 8.93 -45.94
N LEU A 18 -26.02 10.16 -46.32
CA LEU A 18 -24.95 10.92 -45.65
C LEU A 18 -25.39 11.39 -44.26
N ILE A 19 -26.64 11.84 -44.12
CA ILE A 19 -27.23 12.22 -42.82
C ILE A 19 -27.31 11.01 -41.88
N LEU A 20 -27.69 9.83 -42.40
CA LEU A 20 -27.78 8.61 -41.61
C LEU A 20 -26.40 8.13 -41.11
N MET A 21 -25.34 8.36 -41.89
CA MET A 21 -23.95 8.07 -41.47
C MET A 21 -23.45 9.00 -40.36
N ILE A 22 -23.88 10.26 -40.35
CA ILE A 22 -23.52 11.23 -39.29
C ILE A 22 -24.17 10.85 -37.95
N PHE A 23 -25.38 10.30 -37.95
CA PHE A 23 -26.04 9.84 -36.72
C PHE A 23 -25.39 8.59 -36.10
N LEU A 24 -24.62 7.79 -36.85
CA LEU A 24 -23.94 6.60 -36.33
C LEU A 24 -22.61 6.90 -35.62
N ILE A 25 -22.07 8.12 -35.73
CA ILE A 25 -20.79 8.53 -35.11
C ILE A 25 -21.02 9.16 -33.71
N GLY A 26 -22.28 9.35 -33.29
CA GLY A 26 -22.63 10.14 -32.10
C GLY A 26 -22.64 9.43 -30.74
N CYS A 27 -22.51 8.10 -30.67
CA CYS A 27 -22.54 7.38 -29.39
C CYS A 27 -21.14 7.14 -28.82
N ALA A 28 -20.47 8.21 -28.38
CA ALA A 28 -19.38 8.07 -27.41
C ALA A 28 -20.01 8.00 -26.01
N THR A 29 -20.31 6.80 -25.53
CA THR A 29 -20.75 6.60 -24.14
C THR A 29 -19.60 6.89 -23.20
N THR A 30 -19.62 8.06 -22.55
CA THR A 30 -18.75 8.34 -21.41
C THR A 30 -19.28 7.56 -20.21
N GLU A 31 -18.66 6.43 -19.90
CA GLU A 31 -18.98 5.64 -18.72
C GLU A 31 -18.49 6.39 -17.48
N VAL A 32 -19.37 7.15 -16.83
CA VAL A 32 -19.10 7.82 -15.55
C VAL A 32 -19.21 6.77 -14.44
N LYS A 33 -18.11 6.06 -14.15
CA LYS A 33 -18.02 5.22 -12.95
C LYS A 33 -17.64 6.07 -11.74
N THR A 34 -18.63 6.44 -10.93
CA THR A 34 -18.36 6.77 -9.52
C THR A 34 -17.93 5.48 -8.83
N THR A 35 -16.76 5.48 -8.21
CA THR A 35 -16.25 4.32 -7.47
C THR A 35 -17.11 4.11 -6.23
N LYS A 36 -17.98 3.09 -6.25
CA LYS A 36 -18.75 2.68 -5.06
C LYS A 36 -17.79 2.17 -4.00
N VAL A 37 -17.72 2.86 -2.86
CA VAL A 37 -16.90 2.45 -1.71
C VAL A 37 -17.68 1.42 -0.88
N THR A 38 -17.09 0.25 -0.68
CA THR A 38 -17.60 -0.77 0.25
C THR A 38 -17.45 -0.25 1.68
N PRO A 39 -18.51 -0.20 2.51
CA PRO A 39 -18.35 0.20 3.90
C PRO A 39 -17.57 -0.85 4.71
N VAL A 40 -16.87 -0.40 5.74
CA VAL A 40 -16.26 -1.28 6.75
C VAL A 40 -17.37 -1.92 7.56
N ILE A 41 -17.26 -3.23 7.80
CA ILE A 41 -18.17 -3.96 8.70
C ILE A 41 -17.79 -3.59 10.14
N LEU A 42 -18.77 -3.08 10.88
CA LEU A 42 -18.63 -2.77 12.30
C LEU A 42 -19.04 -3.98 13.13
N GLU A 43 -18.20 -4.37 14.08
CA GLU A 43 -18.58 -5.32 15.10
C GLU A 43 -19.37 -4.60 16.20
N THR A 44 -20.59 -5.10 16.44
CA THR A 44 -21.48 -4.55 17.48
C THR A 44 -21.73 -5.54 18.61
N ALA A 45 -21.35 -6.82 18.46
CA ALA A 45 -21.45 -7.77 19.54
C ALA A 45 -20.26 -7.63 20.49
N GLU A 46 -20.52 -7.83 21.78
CA GLU A 46 -19.46 -7.87 22.78
C GLU A 46 -18.59 -9.11 22.58
N ILE A 47 -17.31 -8.90 22.27
CA ILE A 47 -16.31 -9.97 22.18
C ILE A 47 -15.57 -10.01 23.53
N PRO A 48 -15.49 -11.17 24.20
CA PRO A 48 -14.67 -11.30 25.40
C PRO A 48 -13.22 -10.91 25.11
N GLU A 49 -12.62 -10.12 25.99
CA GLU A 49 -11.24 -9.63 25.82
C GLU A 49 -10.22 -10.74 25.54
N SER A 50 -10.39 -11.89 26.21
CA SER A 50 -9.56 -13.10 26.02
C SER A 50 -9.66 -13.73 24.62
N SER A 51 -10.60 -13.27 23.79
CA SER A 51 -10.87 -13.79 22.44
C SER A 51 -10.65 -12.75 21.34
N LEU A 52 -10.39 -11.49 21.69
CA LEU A 52 -9.94 -10.48 20.74
C LEU A 52 -8.56 -10.86 20.22
N LEU A 53 -8.29 -10.72 18.93
CA LEU A 53 -6.96 -10.99 18.37
C LEU A 53 -6.28 -9.66 18.06
N ASP A 54 -5.00 -9.57 18.38
CA ASP A 54 -4.16 -8.42 18.04
C ASP A 54 -3.60 -8.59 16.62
N ILE A 55 -3.64 -7.51 15.82
CA ILE A 55 -3.10 -7.49 14.46
C ILE A 55 -1.80 -6.72 14.43
N GLY A 56 -0.74 -7.37 13.94
CA GLY A 56 0.48 -6.70 13.49
C GLY A 56 0.48 -6.57 11.98
N ILE A 57 0.56 -5.34 11.47
CA ILE A 57 0.71 -5.04 10.04
C ILE A 57 2.17 -4.68 9.79
N GLN A 58 2.88 -5.48 9.00
CA GLN A 58 4.25 -5.13 8.64
C GLN A 58 4.27 -3.96 7.66
N VAL A 59 5.37 -3.20 7.68
CA VAL A 59 5.73 -2.34 6.56
C VAL A 59 5.68 -3.17 5.28
N PHE A 60 5.08 -2.63 4.22
CA PHE A 60 4.89 -3.38 2.99
C PHE A 60 6.19 -3.48 2.20
N ASP A 61 6.29 -4.52 1.38
CA ASP A 61 7.34 -4.63 0.38
C ASP A 61 7.06 -3.62 -0.76
N PRO A 62 7.98 -2.69 -1.05
CA PRO A 62 7.80 -1.70 -2.11
C PRO A 62 7.78 -2.30 -3.53
N GLY A 63 8.13 -3.58 -3.68
CA GLY A 63 8.07 -4.31 -4.95
C GLY A 63 9.19 -3.96 -5.93
N LEU A 64 10.27 -3.34 -5.46
CA LEU A 64 11.38 -2.85 -6.31
C LEU A 64 12.15 -3.98 -7.01
N ASP A 65 12.19 -5.16 -6.42
CA ASP A 65 12.91 -6.31 -7.00
C ASP A 65 12.17 -6.95 -8.20
N LYS A 66 10.90 -6.58 -8.41
CA LYS A 66 10.02 -7.14 -9.44
C LYS A 66 9.65 -6.12 -10.51
N LEU A 67 10.36 -4.99 -10.57
CA LEU A 67 10.10 -3.93 -11.55
C LEU A 67 10.24 -4.43 -12.99
N GLU A 68 11.15 -5.36 -13.26
CA GLU A 68 11.32 -6.01 -14.57
C GLU A 68 10.11 -6.87 -15.01
N GLN A 69 9.21 -7.22 -14.07
CA GLN A 69 8.02 -8.02 -14.33
C GLN A 69 6.77 -7.16 -14.58
N LEU A 70 6.88 -5.84 -14.38
CA LEU A 70 5.81 -4.90 -14.74
C LEU A 70 5.78 -4.72 -16.26
N ASP A 71 4.62 -4.33 -16.81
CA ASP A 71 4.54 -3.94 -18.23
C ASP A 71 5.62 -2.88 -18.54
N ASP A 72 6.27 -2.96 -19.69
CA ASP A 72 7.32 -2.01 -20.12
C ASP A 72 6.88 -0.52 -20.09
N ASP A 73 5.57 -0.29 -20.07
CA ASP A 73 4.92 1.02 -20.01
C ASP A 73 4.55 1.46 -18.58
N ALA A 74 4.80 0.66 -17.56
CA ALA A 74 4.49 0.98 -16.16
C ALA A 74 5.44 2.07 -15.64
N ILE A 75 4.85 3.21 -15.25
CA ILE A 75 5.58 4.34 -14.65
C ILE A 75 5.65 4.08 -13.15
N TYR A 76 6.85 4.10 -12.57
CA TYR A 76 7.03 4.01 -11.12
C TYR A 76 8.18 4.91 -10.68
N PHE A 77 8.05 5.43 -9.46
CA PHE A 77 9.06 6.23 -8.80
C PHE A 77 9.53 5.45 -7.57
N PRO A 78 10.75 4.86 -7.59
CA PRO A 78 11.24 4.06 -6.47
C PRO A 78 11.16 4.76 -5.11
N GLU A 79 11.44 6.07 -5.10
CA GLU A 79 11.41 6.93 -3.92
C GLU A 79 9.99 6.99 -3.33
N ILE A 80 8.98 7.08 -4.20
CA ILE A 80 7.58 7.09 -3.82
C ILE A 80 7.14 5.70 -3.36
N ARG A 81 7.62 4.62 -3.98
CA ARG A 81 7.33 3.24 -3.53
C ARG A 81 7.83 3.00 -2.11
N ILE A 82 9.02 3.50 -1.77
CA ILE A 82 9.59 3.41 -0.42
C ILE A 82 8.71 4.18 0.57
N ALA A 83 8.25 5.38 0.20
CA ALA A 83 7.32 6.15 1.04
C ALA A 83 5.97 5.43 1.24
N GLU A 84 5.41 4.89 0.15
CA GLU A 84 4.16 4.14 0.15
C GLU A 84 4.19 2.88 1.02
N ALA A 85 5.36 2.24 1.12
CA ALA A 85 5.57 1.02 1.91
C ALA A 85 5.19 1.19 3.38
N SER A 86 5.33 2.39 3.93
CA SER A 86 4.93 2.70 5.32
C SER A 86 3.62 3.49 5.40
N TYR A 87 3.25 4.20 4.33
CA TYR A 87 1.99 4.93 4.26
C TYR A 87 0.76 4.00 4.24
N PHE A 88 0.75 2.97 3.38
CA PHE A 88 -0.39 2.06 3.23
C PHE A 88 -0.70 1.18 4.45
N PRO A 89 0.28 0.59 5.15
CA PRO A 89 0.04 -0.13 6.40
C PRO A 89 -0.69 0.69 7.45
N TYR A 90 -0.34 1.99 7.57
CA TYR A 90 -0.96 2.87 8.56
C TYR A 90 -2.41 3.20 8.20
N LEU A 91 -2.70 3.47 6.92
CA LEU A 91 -4.09 3.65 6.47
C LEU A 91 -4.93 2.38 6.67
N LEU A 92 -4.33 1.21 6.46
CA LEU A 92 -4.97 -0.07 6.76
C LEU A 92 -5.20 -0.23 8.27
N MET A 93 -4.23 0.13 9.10
CA MET A 93 -4.35 0.13 10.56
C MET A 93 -5.55 0.97 11.03
N GLU A 94 -5.62 2.24 10.60
CA GLU A 94 -6.75 3.13 10.94
C GLU A 94 -8.08 2.50 10.51
N THR A 95 -8.14 1.96 9.28
CA THR A 95 -9.35 1.31 8.75
C THR A 95 -9.75 0.08 9.57
N LEU A 96 -8.81 -0.76 9.97
CA LEU A 96 -9.05 -1.92 10.84
C LEU A 96 -9.54 -1.50 12.22
N GLN A 97 -8.97 -0.46 12.82
CA GLN A 97 -9.41 0.08 14.11
C GLN A 97 -10.86 0.54 14.07
N THR A 98 -11.33 1.14 12.95
CA THR A 98 -12.75 1.53 12.83
C THR A 98 -13.74 0.37 12.89
N SER A 99 -13.30 -0.86 12.64
CA SER A 99 -14.19 -2.04 12.66
C SER A 99 -14.60 -2.49 14.06
N SER A 100 -13.86 -2.09 15.11
CA SER A 100 -14.06 -2.53 16.50
C SER A 100 -14.07 -4.06 16.70
N ALA A 101 -13.53 -4.84 15.76
CA ALA A 101 -13.55 -6.30 15.79
C ALA A 101 -12.29 -6.93 16.41
N TRP A 102 -11.26 -6.12 16.67
CA TRP A 102 -9.91 -6.57 17.01
C TRP A 102 -9.49 -6.06 18.38
N GLY A 103 -8.46 -6.66 18.94
CA GLY A 103 -7.75 -6.09 20.09
C GLY A 103 -6.91 -4.91 19.61
N ALA A 104 -5.62 -4.93 19.89
CA ALA A 104 -4.73 -3.91 19.36
C ALA A 104 -4.41 -4.14 17.88
N VAL A 105 -4.43 -3.07 17.08
CA VAL A 105 -4.01 -3.08 15.68
C VAL A 105 -2.88 -2.09 15.53
N ARG A 106 -1.71 -2.55 15.09
CA ARG A 106 -0.47 -1.76 15.06
C ARG A 106 0.32 -2.02 13.79
N VAL A 107 0.99 -0.99 13.27
CA VAL A 107 2.07 -1.15 12.30
C VAL A 107 3.32 -1.59 13.05
N ILE A 108 3.94 -2.69 12.62
CA ILE A 108 5.05 -3.34 13.32
C ILE A 108 6.31 -3.43 12.44
N PRO A 109 7.51 -3.44 13.05
CA PRO A 109 8.77 -3.69 12.36
C PRO A 109 8.82 -5.10 11.74
N GLN A 110 9.70 -5.32 10.76
CA GLN A 110 9.78 -6.59 10.02
C GLN A 110 10.12 -7.80 10.92
N GLN A 111 10.84 -7.55 12.01
CA GLN A 111 11.32 -8.59 12.93
C GLN A 111 10.37 -8.89 14.09
N HIS A 112 9.21 -8.22 14.15
CA HIS A 112 8.17 -8.50 15.14
C HIS A 112 7.25 -9.59 14.59
N ASP A 113 7.46 -10.84 14.99
CA ASP A 113 6.74 -12.01 14.44
C ASP A 113 5.83 -12.70 15.48
N SER A 114 5.68 -12.08 16.65
CA SER A 114 5.02 -12.65 17.82
C SER A 114 3.68 -11.97 18.14
N VAL A 115 2.92 -11.68 17.08
CA VAL A 115 1.54 -11.16 17.10
C VAL A 115 0.52 -12.27 16.85
N ASP A 116 -0.74 -12.05 17.20
CA ASP A 116 -1.79 -13.05 17.01
C ASP A 116 -2.11 -13.26 15.52
N VAL A 117 -2.22 -12.15 14.77
CA VAL A 117 -2.44 -12.14 13.33
C VAL A 117 -1.42 -11.21 12.68
N LEU A 118 -0.68 -11.76 11.73
CA LEU A 118 0.32 -11.05 10.95
C LEU A 118 -0.25 -10.72 9.57
N VAL A 119 -0.20 -9.45 9.20
CA VAL A 119 -0.58 -8.96 7.87
C VAL A 119 0.66 -8.44 7.17
N LYS A 120 0.95 -9.01 6.00
CA LYS A 120 2.03 -8.57 5.10
C LYS A 120 1.42 -8.03 3.82
N GLY A 121 2.05 -7.01 3.25
CA GLY A 121 1.66 -6.46 1.96
C GLY A 121 2.85 -6.32 1.02
N GLU A 122 2.56 -6.40 -0.27
CA GLU A 122 3.49 -6.11 -1.36
C GLU A 122 2.78 -5.16 -2.32
N ILE A 123 3.45 -4.06 -2.68
CA ILE A 123 2.89 -3.07 -3.61
C ILE A 123 3.20 -3.51 -5.04
N ILE A 124 2.20 -4.04 -5.74
CA ILE A 124 2.36 -4.50 -7.12
C ILE A 124 2.33 -3.30 -8.07
N GLN A 125 1.30 -2.46 -7.96
CA GLN A 125 1.13 -1.26 -8.80
C GLN A 125 0.63 -0.11 -7.93
N SER A 126 1.17 1.09 -8.12
CA SER A 126 0.69 2.31 -7.47
C SER A 126 0.98 3.50 -8.38
N ASP A 127 -0.08 4.05 -8.93
CA ASP A 127 -0.07 5.29 -9.69
C ASP A 127 -1.35 6.09 -9.39
N GLY A 128 -1.47 7.28 -9.96
CA GLY A 128 -2.65 8.12 -9.77
C GLY A 128 -3.96 7.49 -10.23
N GLU A 129 -3.95 6.44 -11.04
CA GLU A 129 -5.15 5.77 -11.54
C GLU A 129 -5.37 4.37 -10.96
N LEU A 130 -4.33 3.58 -10.72
CA LEU A 130 -4.43 2.19 -10.30
C LEU A 130 -3.55 1.92 -9.07
N LEU A 131 -4.17 1.31 -8.06
CA LEU A 131 -3.48 0.72 -6.92
C LEU A 131 -3.79 -0.78 -6.87
N THR A 132 -2.73 -1.59 -6.82
CA THR A 132 -2.80 -3.04 -6.62
C THR A 132 -1.88 -3.43 -5.46
N LEU A 133 -2.49 -3.94 -4.40
CA LEU A 133 -1.80 -4.47 -3.23
C LEU A 133 -2.00 -5.97 -3.14
N LYS A 134 -0.91 -6.73 -3.03
CA LYS A 134 -0.97 -8.14 -2.66
C LYS A 134 -0.85 -8.25 -1.16
N VAL A 135 -1.89 -8.74 -0.49
CA VAL A 135 -1.92 -8.86 0.97
C VAL A 135 -1.99 -10.32 1.37
N THR A 136 -1.15 -10.69 2.32
CA THR A 136 -1.12 -12.02 2.95
C THR A 136 -1.40 -11.90 4.44
N ALA A 137 -2.34 -12.70 4.93
CA ALA A 137 -2.68 -12.79 6.35
C ALA A 137 -2.43 -14.21 6.87
N SER A 138 -1.85 -14.30 8.06
CA SER A 138 -1.59 -15.56 8.76
C SER A 138 -1.69 -15.37 10.27
N ASP A 139 -2.10 -16.39 11.01
CA ASP A 139 -2.11 -16.31 12.47
C ASP A 139 -0.81 -16.85 13.12
N ALA A 140 -0.68 -16.66 14.43
CA ALA A 140 0.45 -17.10 15.24
C ALA A 140 0.71 -18.61 15.18
N THR A 141 -0.28 -19.42 14.79
CA THR A 141 -0.10 -20.88 14.60
C THR A 141 0.65 -21.20 13.31
N GLY A 142 0.93 -20.22 12.46
CA GLY A 142 1.47 -20.43 11.12
C GLY A 142 0.38 -20.80 10.09
N GLN A 143 -0.89 -20.80 10.50
CA GLN A 143 -1.99 -21.04 9.58
C GLN A 143 -2.15 -19.84 8.66
N HIS A 144 -2.01 -20.09 7.36
CA HIS A 144 -2.34 -19.13 6.32
C HIS A 144 -3.85 -18.91 6.26
N TRP A 145 -4.26 -17.65 6.29
CA TRP A 145 -5.66 -17.26 6.13
C TRP A 145 -5.96 -17.04 4.65
N PHE A 146 -5.26 -16.09 4.03
CA PHE A 146 -5.38 -15.81 2.61
C PHE A 146 -4.15 -15.06 2.06
N THR A 147 -3.96 -15.16 0.75
CA THR A 147 -3.15 -14.24 -0.06
C THR A 147 -4.04 -13.77 -1.20
N LYS A 148 -4.21 -12.45 -1.35
CA LYS A 148 -5.14 -11.89 -2.33
C LYS A 148 -4.62 -10.57 -2.87
N ASP A 149 -4.86 -10.34 -4.16
CA ASP A 149 -4.59 -9.07 -4.83
C ASP A 149 -5.83 -8.18 -4.76
N TYR A 150 -5.67 -6.99 -4.19
CA TYR A 150 -6.70 -5.97 -4.09
C TYR A 150 -6.38 -4.87 -5.08
N THR A 151 -7.19 -4.76 -6.13
CA THR A 151 -7.01 -3.75 -7.18
C THR A 151 -8.15 -2.77 -7.17
N GLN A 152 -7.83 -1.48 -7.23
CA GLN A 152 -8.81 -0.43 -7.42
C GLN A 152 -8.33 0.56 -8.46
N LYS A 153 -9.27 0.94 -9.33
CA LYS A 153 -9.09 2.00 -10.31
C LYS A 153 -9.78 3.27 -9.83
N ALA A 154 -9.01 4.34 -9.65
CA ALA A 154 -9.52 5.67 -9.32
C ALA A 154 -10.25 6.28 -10.52
N SER A 155 -11.27 7.09 -10.23
CA SER A 155 -11.97 7.88 -11.24
C SER A 155 -11.42 9.32 -11.23
N ARG A 156 -11.65 10.09 -12.29
CA ARG A 156 -11.27 11.51 -12.33
C ARG A 156 -11.83 12.31 -11.14
N TYR A 157 -12.99 11.91 -10.63
CA TYR A 157 -13.66 12.57 -9.50
C TYR A 157 -13.02 12.27 -8.15
N SER A 158 -12.14 11.26 -8.07
CA SER A 158 -11.41 10.90 -6.86
C SER A 158 -10.43 11.98 -6.42
N TYR A 159 -10.09 12.93 -7.30
CA TYR A 159 -9.16 14.04 -7.05
C TYR A 159 -9.82 15.42 -7.11
N ASP A 160 -11.14 15.51 -7.27
CA ASP A 160 -11.84 16.80 -7.36
C ASP A 160 -11.96 17.45 -5.97
N SER A 161 -11.23 18.54 -5.75
CA SER A 161 -11.24 19.30 -4.48
C SER A 161 -12.60 19.90 -4.11
N LYS A 162 -13.54 20.02 -5.06
CA LYS A 162 -14.90 20.52 -4.82
C LYS A 162 -15.88 19.42 -4.41
N MET A 163 -15.56 18.16 -4.67
CA MET A 163 -16.28 17.01 -4.14
C MET A 163 -15.77 16.79 -2.71
N GLN A 164 -16.57 17.14 -1.70
CA GLN A 164 -16.29 17.07 -0.25
C GLN A 164 -15.85 15.69 0.32
N LEU A 165 -15.44 14.74 -0.52
CA LEU A 165 -14.81 13.51 -0.10
C LEU A 165 -13.31 13.75 0.01
N LEU A 166 -12.87 14.31 1.13
CA LEU A 166 -11.49 14.16 1.64
C LEU A 166 -11.23 12.70 2.03
N LYS A 167 -11.53 11.76 1.13
CA LYS A 167 -11.26 10.34 1.29
C LYS A 167 -10.08 10.00 0.42
N GLU A 168 -9.15 9.30 1.04
CA GLU A 168 -8.17 8.46 0.37
C GLU A 168 -8.79 7.83 -0.90
N PRO A 169 -8.29 8.16 -2.12
CA PRO A 169 -8.85 7.70 -3.39
C PRO A 169 -9.03 6.18 -3.45
N PHE A 170 -8.17 5.44 -2.76
CA PHE A 170 -8.16 3.98 -2.74
C PHE A 170 -8.75 3.37 -1.45
N GLN A 171 -9.58 4.11 -0.70
CA GLN A 171 -10.16 3.66 0.57
C GLN A 171 -10.86 2.29 0.47
N ASN A 172 -11.44 1.97 -0.69
CA ASN A 172 -12.16 0.72 -0.88
C ASN A 172 -11.23 -0.51 -0.88
N ILE A 173 -9.92 -0.36 -1.13
CA ILE A 173 -8.94 -1.45 -0.92
C ILE A 173 -8.82 -1.77 0.57
N TYR A 174 -8.56 -0.77 1.42
CA TYR A 174 -8.41 -0.99 2.87
C TYR A 174 -9.69 -1.56 3.47
N ASN A 175 -10.86 -1.05 3.06
CA ASN A 175 -12.14 -1.57 3.54
C ASN A 175 -12.35 -3.05 3.16
N GLN A 176 -11.93 -3.46 1.95
CA GLN A 176 -12.01 -4.85 1.53
C GLN A 176 -11.07 -5.75 2.33
N ILE A 177 -9.82 -5.32 2.56
CA ILE A 177 -8.86 -6.07 3.38
C ILE A 177 -9.40 -6.24 4.81
N THR A 178 -9.91 -5.17 5.41
CA THR A 178 -10.54 -5.20 6.75
C THR A 178 -11.71 -6.17 6.81
N ASN A 179 -12.60 -6.14 5.82
CA ASN A 179 -13.76 -7.04 5.78
C ASN A 179 -13.35 -8.50 5.55
N ASP A 180 -12.34 -8.76 4.73
CA ASP A 180 -11.85 -10.12 4.50
C ASP A 180 -11.22 -10.69 5.79
N LEU A 181 -10.38 -9.91 6.50
CA LEU A 181 -9.86 -10.30 7.82
C LEU A 181 -11.00 -10.60 8.82
N TYR A 182 -12.03 -9.74 8.86
CA TYR A 182 -13.21 -9.93 9.70
C TYR A 182 -13.94 -11.24 9.40
N PHE A 183 -14.15 -11.56 8.11
CA PHE A 183 -14.81 -12.82 7.73
C PHE A 183 -14.01 -14.06 8.11
N TYR A 184 -12.69 -13.99 8.14
CA TYR A 184 -11.86 -15.07 8.67
C TYR A 184 -11.99 -15.20 10.18
N GLN A 185 -11.89 -14.09 10.92
CA GLN A 185 -12.05 -14.08 12.36
C GLN A 185 -13.40 -14.64 12.81
N LYS A 186 -14.50 -14.29 12.11
CA LYS A 186 -15.85 -14.81 12.42
C LYS A 186 -16.02 -16.31 12.26
N LYS A 187 -15.14 -16.97 11.50
CA LYS A 187 -15.15 -18.44 11.35
C LYS A 187 -14.38 -19.14 12.48
N LEU A 188 -13.63 -18.40 13.29
CA LEU A 188 -12.89 -18.96 14.42
C LEU A 188 -13.85 -19.23 15.59
N SER A 189 -13.69 -20.37 16.24
CA SER A 189 -14.32 -20.61 17.53
C SER A 189 -13.57 -19.85 18.62
N LYS A 190 -14.23 -19.61 19.75
CA LYS A 190 -13.60 -18.95 20.90
C LYS A 190 -12.31 -19.64 21.34
N GLU A 191 -12.33 -20.97 21.36
CA GLU A 191 -11.20 -21.81 21.76
C GLU A 191 -10.03 -21.67 20.79
N LYS A 192 -10.31 -21.50 19.48
CA LYS A 192 -9.27 -21.25 18.49
C LYS A 192 -8.63 -19.87 18.69
N SER A 193 -9.42 -18.83 18.94
CA SER A 193 -8.89 -17.49 19.19
C SER A 193 -8.00 -17.47 20.44
N VAL A 194 -8.46 -18.10 21.54
CA VAL A 194 -7.65 -18.24 22.76
C VAL A 194 -6.35 -19.00 22.47
N LYS A 195 -6.40 -20.08 21.68
CA LYS A 195 -5.21 -20.86 21.32
C LYS A 195 -4.21 -20.05 20.48
N ILE A 196 -4.69 -19.22 19.54
CA ILE A 196 -3.83 -18.32 18.76
C ILE A 196 -3.07 -17.37 19.70
N ARG A 197 -3.78 -16.73 20.63
CA ARG A 197 -3.17 -15.84 21.64
C ARG A 197 -2.13 -16.55 22.51
N GLN A 198 -2.45 -17.76 22.98
CA GLN A 198 -1.49 -18.55 23.77
C GLN A 198 -0.23 -18.89 22.96
N ILE A 199 -0.39 -19.24 21.68
CA ILE A 199 0.75 -19.53 20.82
C ILE A 199 1.57 -18.26 20.56
N SER A 200 0.95 -17.11 20.30
CA SER A 200 1.67 -15.85 20.14
C SER A 200 2.46 -15.50 21.41
N GLU A 201 1.88 -15.71 22.59
CA GLU A 201 2.52 -15.54 23.91
C GLU A 201 3.73 -16.44 24.11
N LEU A 202 3.58 -17.74 23.80
CA LEU A 202 4.68 -18.68 23.91
C LEU A 202 5.77 -18.45 22.86
N LYS A 203 5.42 -17.99 21.65
CA LYS A 203 6.40 -17.60 20.62
C LYS A 203 7.26 -16.43 21.11
N PHE A 204 6.63 -15.42 21.71
CA PHE A 204 7.36 -14.32 22.32
C PHE A 204 8.25 -14.81 23.45
N ALA A 205 7.72 -15.61 24.37
CA ALA A 205 8.49 -16.21 25.46
C ALA A 205 9.72 -16.98 24.94
N GLN A 206 9.55 -17.80 23.91
CA GLN A 206 10.60 -18.55 23.24
C GLN A 206 11.65 -17.64 22.58
N SER A 207 11.26 -16.49 22.04
CA SER A 207 12.21 -15.53 21.46
C SER A 207 13.13 -14.88 22.50
N PHE A 208 12.69 -14.79 23.76
CA PHE A 208 13.47 -14.23 24.87
C PHE A 208 14.23 -15.31 25.66
N SER A 209 13.66 -16.50 25.78
CA SER A 209 14.25 -17.62 26.49
C SER A 209 14.04 -18.94 25.74
N PRO A 210 14.80 -19.17 24.65
CA PRO A 210 14.64 -20.36 23.82
C PRO A 210 14.78 -21.65 24.63
N ASN A 211 15.74 -21.70 25.56
CA ASN A 211 16.02 -22.89 26.35
C ASN A 211 14.85 -23.28 27.25
N MET A 212 14.17 -22.32 27.86
CA MET A 212 13.05 -22.57 28.79
C MET A 212 11.75 -22.90 28.06
N PHE A 213 11.51 -22.26 26.91
CA PHE A 213 10.22 -22.38 26.20
C PHE A 213 10.24 -23.29 24.97
N SER A 214 11.40 -23.85 24.61
CA SER A 214 11.55 -24.78 23.46
C SER A 214 10.55 -25.94 23.45
N GLU A 215 10.26 -26.52 24.61
CA GLU A 215 9.35 -27.67 24.75
C GLU A 215 7.87 -27.29 24.85
N HIS A 216 7.51 -26.00 24.91
CA HIS A 216 6.13 -25.56 25.06
C HIS A 216 5.39 -25.54 23.72
N LEU A 217 6.13 -25.31 22.62
CA LEU A 217 5.61 -25.29 21.28
C LEU A 217 6.17 -26.43 20.46
N LYS A 218 5.32 -27.03 19.64
CA LYS A 218 5.72 -28.04 18.66
C LYS A 218 5.27 -27.61 17.27
N GLN A 219 6.20 -27.61 16.34
CA GLN A 219 5.92 -27.37 14.93
C GLN A 219 5.82 -28.69 14.19
N ASP A 220 4.81 -28.83 13.33
CA ASP A 220 4.67 -29.99 12.45
C ASP A 220 5.43 -29.81 11.13
N LYS A 221 5.39 -30.85 10.26
CA LYS A 221 6.07 -30.83 8.97
C LYS A 221 5.51 -29.80 7.98
N SER A 222 4.26 -29.36 8.18
CA SER A 222 3.61 -28.31 7.39
C SER A 222 3.91 -26.90 7.92
N GLY A 223 4.63 -26.79 9.04
CA GLY A 223 4.96 -25.52 9.65
C GLY A 223 3.93 -25.02 10.67
N ILE A 224 2.86 -25.78 10.94
CA ILE A 224 1.82 -25.40 11.91
C ILE A 224 2.33 -25.64 13.32
N ILE A 225 2.19 -24.61 14.15
CA ILE A 225 2.60 -24.58 15.54
C ILE A 225 1.42 -24.98 16.43
N THR A 226 1.70 -25.88 17.37
CA THR A 226 0.74 -26.34 18.37
C THR A 226 1.35 -26.22 19.77
N VAL A 227 0.49 -25.99 20.75
CA VAL A 227 0.88 -26.03 22.17
C VAL A 227 1.11 -27.49 22.55
N ASN A 228 2.35 -27.80 22.96
CA ASN A 228 2.71 -29.11 23.52
C ASN A 228 2.43 -29.15 25.03
N ARG A 229 2.77 -28.07 25.74
CA ARG A 229 2.52 -27.89 27.16
C ARG A 229 2.35 -26.40 27.47
N LEU A 230 1.42 -26.08 28.36
CA LEU A 230 1.28 -24.73 28.94
C LEU A 230 2.16 -24.60 30.20
N PRO A 231 2.73 -23.41 30.46
CA PRO A 231 3.34 -23.11 31.75
C PRO A 231 2.33 -23.30 32.89
N ALA A 232 2.82 -23.51 34.10
CA ALA A 232 1.96 -23.58 35.28
C ALA A 232 1.23 -22.24 35.49
N GLU A 233 0.03 -22.29 36.08
CA GLU A 233 -0.66 -21.07 36.49
C GLU A 233 0.18 -20.34 37.56
N GLY A 234 0.42 -19.05 37.36
CA GLY A 234 1.29 -18.25 38.23
C GLY A 234 2.78 -18.59 38.12
N ASP A 235 3.24 -19.17 36.99
CA ASP A 235 4.67 -19.36 36.73
C ASP A 235 5.41 -18.00 36.75
N PRO A 236 6.35 -17.78 37.69
CA PRO A 236 7.05 -16.50 37.80
C PRO A 236 7.83 -16.12 36.54
N MET A 237 8.32 -17.10 35.78
CA MET A 237 9.00 -16.85 34.52
C MET A 237 8.03 -16.36 33.45
N MET A 238 6.81 -16.89 33.45
CA MET A 238 5.78 -16.44 32.52
C MET A 238 5.31 -15.03 32.85
N ASP A 239 5.14 -14.70 34.13
CA ASP A 239 4.76 -13.36 34.56
C ASP A 239 5.85 -12.32 34.23
N ARG A 240 7.13 -12.69 34.34
CA ARG A 240 8.25 -11.85 33.86
C ARG A 240 8.20 -11.62 32.35
N ILE A 241 7.90 -12.67 31.56
CA ILE A 241 7.74 -12.54 30.11
C ILE A 241 6.58 -11.60 29.76
N LYS A 242 5.45 -11.67 30.47
CA LYS A 242 4.32 -10.75 30.27
C LYS A 242 4.72 -9.30 30.51
N GLN A 243 5.45 -9.01 31.59
CA GLN A 243 5.96 -7.65 31.85
C GLN A 243 6.92 -7.15 30.76
N ILE A 244 7.73 -8.03 30.19
CA ILE A 244 8.62 -7.67 29.06
C ILE A 244 7.80 -7.41 27.80
N ARG A 245 6.76 -8.21 27.55
CA ARG A 245 5.82 -8.01 26.45
C ARG A 245 5.07 -6.70 26.56
N GLU A 246 4.62 -6.32 27.75
CA GLU A 246 3.97 -5.02 27.98
C GLU A 246 4.93 -3.87 27.62
N ARG A 247 6.21 -3.96 28.00
CA ARG A 247 7.23 -2.99 27.60
C ARG A 247 7.48 -2.99 26.09
N ASP A 248 7.47 -4.15 25.44
CA ASP A 248 7.52 -4.27 23.98
C ASP A 248 6.34 -3.56 23.31
N TYR A 249 5.12 -3.72 23.84
CA TYR A 249 3.94 -3.02 23.34
C TYR A 249 4.04 -1.51 23.48
N LEU A 250 4.55 -0.99 24.60
CA LEU A 250 4.76 0.45 24.76
C LEU A 250 5.72 1.01 23.71
N PHE A 251 6.80 0.29 23.40
CA PHE A 251 7.71 0.69 22.33
C PHE A 251 7.01 0.70 20.96
N VAL A 252 6.24 -0.34 20.64
CA VAL A 252 5.48 -0.36 19.37
C VAL A 252 4.42 0.74 19.34
N ASP A 253 3.81 1.09 20.48
CA ASP A 253 2.86 2.20 20.60
C ASP A 253 3.53 3.55 20.30
N THR A 254 4.77 3.77 20.75
CA THR A 254 5.53 4.97 20.37
C THR A 254 5.83 5.05 18.87
N LEU A 255 6.04 3.90 18.21
CA LEU A 255 6.19 3.87 16.76
C LEU A 255 4.90 4.28 16.04
N GLN A 256 3.72 4.05 16.62
CA GLN A 256 2.45 4.44 15.99
C GLN A 256 2.33 5.96 15.91
N GLU A 257 2.76 6.69 16.94
CA GLU A 257 2.78 8.15 16.93
C GLU A 257 3.68 8.66 15.78
N TYR A 258 4.87 8.07 15.66
CA TYR A 258 5.80 8.40 14.60
C TYR A 258 5.21 8.13 13.19
N TYR A 259 4.63 6.95 12.95
CA TYR A 259 3.94 6.66 11.67
C TYR A 259 2.77 7.61 11.42
N GLY A 260 2.05 8.01 12.47
CA GLY A 260 0.97 8.99 12.38
C GLY A 260 1.45 10.38 11.95
N HIS A 261 2.57 10.85 12.49
CA HIS A 261 3.22 12.09 12.06
C HIS A 261 3.66 12.01 10.60
N TYR A 262 4.28 10.89 10.21
CA TYR A 262 4.70 10.63 8.84
C TYR A 262 3.53 10.68 7.85
N VAL A 263 2.44 9.94 8.11
CA VAL A 263 1.23 9.89 7.27
C VAL A 263 0.57 11.27 7.17
N LYS A 264 0.57 12.03 8.26
CA LYS A 264 0.05 13.41 8.28
C LYS A 264 0.87 14.34 7.37
N GLY A 265 2.19 14.21 7.38
CA GLY A 265 3.10 14.95 6.49
C GLY A 265 2.92 14.55 5.02
N MET A 266 2.80 13.25 4.75
CA MET A 266 2.59 12.70 3.40
C MET A 266 1.29 13.15 2.75
N LYS A 267 0.21 13.32 3.52
CA LYS A 267 -1.17 13.45 3.00
C LYS A 267 -1.32 14.49 1.88
N ALA A 268 -0.81 15.71 2.08
CA ALA A 268 -0.95 16.79 1.10
C ALA A 268 -0.08 16.59 -0.16
N PRO A 269 1.27 16.46 -0.05
CA PRO A 269 2.12 16.28 -1.24
C PRO A 269 1.77 15.00 -2.00
N TYR A 270 1.38 13.92 -1.31
CA TYR A 270 1.02 12.66 -1.95
C TYR A 270 -0.30 12.74 -2.70
N GLN A 271 -1.28 13.49 -2.19
CA GLN A 271 -2.52 13.73 -2.90
C GLN A 271 -2.29 14.54 -4.19
N THR A 272 -1.40 15.54 -4.15
CA THR A 272 -1.04 16.31 -5.34
C THR A 272 -0.32 15.44 -6.36
N TRP A 273 0.72 14.73 -5.95
CA TRP A 273 1.45 13.81 -6.83
C TRP A 273 0.53 12.77 -7.49
N ARG A 274 -0.40 12.17 -6.74
CA ARG A 274 -1.38 11.22 -7.30
C ARG A 274 -2.30 11.87 -8.33
N SER A 275 -2.72 13.12 -8.10
CA SER A 275 -3.56 13.87 -9.04
C SER A 275 -2.81 14.17 -10.35
N GLU A 276 -1.54 14.55 -10.26
CA GLU A 276 -0.66 14.77 -11.42
C GLU A 276 -0.37 13.46 -12.17
N SER A 277 0.02 12.42 -11.43
CA SER A 277 0.19 11.05 -11.95
C SER A 277 -1.04 10.56 -12.70
N TYR A 278 -2.25 10.83 -12.18
CA TYR A 278 -3.49 10.46 -12.86
C TYR A 278 -3.62 11.13 -14.23
N GLN A 279 -3.31 12.43 -14.34
CA GLN A 279 -3.42 13.16 -15.60
C GLN A 279 -2.46 12.59 -16.66
N GLU A 280 -1.23 12.30 -16.26
CA GLU A 280 -0.19 11.75 -17.14
C GLU A 280 -0.50 10.31 -17.58
N VAL A 281 -0.93 9.43 -16.67
CA VAL A 281 -1.33 8.05 -17.00
C VAL A 281 -2.51 8.04 -17.98
N ILE A 282 -3.49 8.94 -17.78
CA ILE A 282 -4.63 9.08 -18.71
C ILE A 282 -4.15 9.62 -20.06
N ALA A 283 -3.28 10.64 -20.09
CA ALA A 283 -2.74 11.20 -21.32
C ALA A 283 -2.02 10.12 -22.13
N MET A 284 -1.09 9.38 -21.50
CA MET A 284 -0.37 8.25 -22.10
C MET A 284 -1.32 7.21 -22.69
N ARG A 285 -2.30 6.73 -21.91
CA ARG A 285 -3.26 5.73 -22.39
C ARG A 285 -4.08 6.24 -23.57
N THR A 286 -4.47 7.52 -23.57
CA THR A 286 -5.20 8.10 -24.71
C THR A 286 -4.32 8.19 -25.95
N MET A 287 -3.01 8.42 -25.81
CA MET A 287 -2.05 8.44 -26.90
C MET A 287 -1.84 7.04 -27.48
N GLN A 288 -1.61 6.03 -26.63
CA GLN A 288 -1.50 4.63 -27.05
C GLN A 288 -2.75 4.14 -27.80
N ARG A 289 -3.95 4.45 -27.29
CA ARG A 289 -5.22 4.11 -27.95
C ARG A 289 -5.45 4.85 -29.28
N LYS A 290 -4.89 6.05 -29.45
CA LYS A 290 -4.97 6.82 -30.70
C LYS A 290 -3.91 6.38 -31.71
N ALA A 291 -2.80 5.80 -31.27
CA ALA A 291 -1.72 5.31 -32.12
C ALA A 291 -2.12 4.09 -32.98
N THR A 292 -3.16 3.33 -32.60
CA THR A 292 -3.66 2.18 -33.38
C THR A 292 -4.52 2.55 -34.60
N ASN A 293 -4.97 3.81 -34.73
CA ASN A 293 -5.74 4.27 -35.90
C ASN A 293 -5.04 5.45 -36.61
N GLN A 294 -4.21 5.12 -37.61
CA GLN A 294 -3.76 6.01 -38.70
C GLN A 294 -3.22 7.41 -38.34
N LYS A 295 -2.54 7.59 -37.21
CA LYS A 295 -1.87 8.87 -36.86
C LYS A 295 -0.46 8.69 -36.30
N LEU A 296 0.35 7.88 -36.97
CA LEU A 296 1.77 7.71 -36.63
C LEU A 296 2.62 8.97 -36.91
N ILE A 297 2.10 9.96 -37.66
CA ILE A 297 2.87 11.16 -38.04
C ILE A 297 2.62 12.35 -37.09
N GLY A 298 1.54 12.33 -36.30
CA GLY A 298 1.14 13.47 -35.46
C GLY A 298 1.13 13.21 -33.94
N ALA A 299 1.33 11.97 -33.49
CA ALA A 299 1.33 11.64 -32.06
C ALA A 299 2.70 11.87 -31.39
N ALA A 300 3.78 11.93 -32.15
CA ALA A 300 5.11 12.26 -31.64
C ALA A 300 5.27 13.75 -31.26
N SER A 301 4.36 14.63 -31.69
CA SER A 301 4.50 16.08 -31.50
C SER A 301 4.07 16.59 -30.13
N ILE A 302 3.45 15.77 -29.28
CA ILE A 302 3.13 16.18 -27.90
C ILE A 302 4.33 15.97 -26.95
N ILE A 303 5.34 15.21 -27.37
CA ILE A 303 6.58 14.97 -26.61
C ILE A 303 7.69 15.97 -26.99
N ALA A 304 7.46 16.81 -28.01
CA ALA A 304 8.40 17.82 -28.50
C ALA A 304 7.97 19.26 -28.16
N GLY A 305 7.56 19.50 -26.92
CA GLY A 305 7.28 20.83 -26.42
C GLY A 305 8.56 21.64 -26.22
N ILE A 306 8.81 22.58 -27.14
CA ILE A 306 9.85 23.63 -27.16
C ILE A 306 11.14 23.23 -27.91
N PHE A 307 11.17 23.53 -29.21
CA PHE A 307 12.11 24.47 -29.86
C PHE A 307 11.89 24.45 -31.38
N ALA A 308 11.10 25.39 -31.92
CA ALA A 308 11.19 25.84 -33.32
C ALA A 308 10.33 27.08 -33.58
N ALA A 309 10.55 28.16 -32.84
CA ALA A 309 10.21 29.50 -33.31
C ALA A 309 11.52 30.22 -33.67
N GLY A 310 12.16 29.73 -34.74
CA GLY A 310 13.43 30.25 -35.24
C GLY A 310 13.57 29.90 -36.71
N ASN A 311 13.73 30.91 -37.54
CA ASN A 311 13.46 30.90 -38.97
C ASN A 311 14.39 29.98 -39.81
N SER A 312 13.79 29.38 -40.84
CA SER A 312 14.32 28.95 -42.15
C SER A 312 15.81 28.56 -42.30
N SER A 313 16.09 27.26 -42.45
CA SER A 313 16.71 26.69 -43.67
C SER A 313 16.84 25.17 -43.54
N GLY A 314 16.76 24.49 -44.69
CA GLY A 314 16.51 23.06 -44.77
C GLY A 314 17.62 22.17 -44.21
N ALA A 315 17.20 20.97 -43.83
CA ALA A 315 18.03 19.78 -43.68
C ALA A 315 19.18 19.88 -42.66
N THR A 316 18.83 19.86 -41.38
CA THR A 316 19.76 19.35 -40.34
C THR A 316 19.10 18.19 -39.59
N ARG A 317 19.28 16.99 -40.17
CA ARG A 317 19.55 15.69 -39.53
C ARG A 317 18.83 15.43 -38.20
N ALA A 318 17.83 14.55 -38.12
CA ALA A 318 18.01 13.10 -38.21
C ALA A 318 19.33 12.64 -37.53
N ALA A 319 19.45 12.89 -36.22
CA ALA A 319 20.44 12.30 -35.32
C ALA A 319 19.93 12.55 -33.89
N GLY A 320 19.66 11.56 -33.04
CA GLY A 320 19.84 10.13 -33.16
C GLY A 320 18.85 9.38 -32.27
N ALA A 321 18.78 8.09 -32.53
CA ALA A 321 18.05 7.02 -31.88
C ALA A 321 17.53 7.28 -30.45
N ILE A 322 16.20 7.24 -30.30
CA ILE A 322 15.58 6.53 -29.19
C ILE A 322 14.65 5.50 -29.84
N ALA A 323 15.25 4.36 -30.19
CA ALA A 323 14.53 3.17 -30.53
C ALA A 323 14.06 2.55 -29.22
N VAL A 324 12.74 2.57 -29.00
CA VAL A 324 11.96 1.55 -28.28
C VAL A 324 12.69 0.89 -27.11
N ALA A 325 12.69 1.57 -25.97
CA ALA A 325 12.82 0.98 -24.64
C ALA A 325 11.88 1.78 -23.71
N GLY A 326 10.72 1.20 -23.40
CA GLY A 326 9.75 1.62 -22.36
C GLY A 326 9.15 3.02 -22.47
N GLY A 327 7.82 3.14 -22.65
CA GLY A 327 7.12 4.42 -22.51
C GLY A 327 7.25 5.07 -21.12
N SER A 328 7.71 4.29 -20.13
CA SER A 328 7.98 4.67 -18.75
C SER A 328 9.05 5.76 -18.59
N TYR A 329 10.11 5.78 -19.40
CA TYR A 329 11.21 6.76 -19.26
C TYR A 329 10.82 8.17 -19.73
N ILE A 330 10.00 8.27 -20.78
CA ILE A 330 9.59 9.56 -21.39
C ILE A 330 8.67 10.36 -20.46
N ILE A 331 7.87 9.68 -19.62
CA ILE A 331 6.98 10.35 -18.66
C ILE A 331 7.74 10.74 -17.40
N LYS A 332 8.70 9.93 -16.93
CA LYS A 332 9.64 10.37 -15.89
C LYS A 332 10.32 11.69 -16.30
N ASP A 333 10.82 11.76 -17.53
CA ASP A 333 11.36 13.01 -18.11
C ASP A 333 10.32 14.15 -18.16
N GLY A 334 9.02 13.85 -18.29
CA GLY A 334 7.93 14.84 -18.25
C GLY A 334 7.72 15.41 -16.85
N PHE A 335 7.70 14.54 -15.83
CA PHE A 335 7.69 14.92 -14.42
C PHE A 335 8.95 15.71 -14.03
N ASP A 336 10.12 15.32 -14.54
CA ASP A 336 11.41 15.99 -14.33
C ASP A 336 11.49 17.38 -14.97
N ARG A 337 10.58 17.69 -15.90
CA ARG A 337 10.52 18.99 -16.59
C ARG A 337 9.46 19.92 -16.04
N ASP A 338 8.52 19.40 -15.25
CA ASP A 338 7.51 20.22 -14.57
C ASP A 338 8.00 20.63 -13.18
N ALA A 339 8.27 21.93 -13.01
CA ALA A 339 8.85 22.46 -11.79
C ALA A 339 7.93 22.30 -10.56
N GLU A 340 6.61 22.24 -10.75
CA GLU A 340 5.64 22.05 -9.66
C GLU A 340 5.61 20.57 -9.22
N SER A 341 5.53 19.64 -10.16
CA SER A 341 5.58 18.20 -9.88
C SER A 341 6.91 17.78 -9.21
N GLN A 342 8.04 18.36 -9.62
CA GLN A 342 9.34 18.08 -8.99
C GLN A 342 9.37 18.46 -7.52
N ILE A 343 8.80 19.61 -7.13
CA ILE A 343 8.73 20.02 -5.72
C ILE A 343 7.96 18.99 -4.89
N HIS A 344 6.91 18.39 -5.45
CA HIS A 344 6.14 17.36 -4.75
C HIS A 344 6.87 16.01 -4.69
N ILE A 345 7.53 15.60 -5.76
CA ILE A 345 8.36 14.38 -5.77
C ILE A 345 9.52 14.51 -4.78
N GLU A 346 10.22 15.65 -4.80
CA GLU A 346 11.30 15.95 -3.85
C GLU A 346 10.80 15.95 -2.41
N ALA A 347 9.63 16.54 -2.13
CA ALA A 347 9.02 16.50 -0.79
C ALA A 347 8.65 15.08 -0.36
N LEU A 348 8.15 14.24 -1.27
CA LEU A 348 7.83 12.83 -0.98
C LEU A 348 9.10 12.00 -0.77
N GLN A 349 10.13 12.27 -1.55
CA GLN A 349 11.45 11.66 -1.39
C GLN A 349 12.06 12.09 -0.05
N GLU A 350 12.03 13.37 0.32
CA GLU A 350 12.52 13.85 1.61
C GLU A 350 11.73 13.22 2.77
N LEU A 351 10.42 13.03 2.62
CA LEU A 351 9.60 12.30 3.60
C LEU A 351 9.98 10.82 3.67
N GLY A 352 10.16 10.13 2.54
CA GLY A 352 10.62 8.74 2.50
C GLY A 352 12.03 8.57 3.06
N ASP A 353 12.94 9.45 2.67
CA ASP A 353 14.31 9.53 3.14
C ASP A 353 14.35 9.89 4.61
N SER A 354 13.51 10.79 5.14
CA SER A 354 13.45 11.07 6.60
C SER A 354 12.84 9.93 7.41
N LEU A 355 12.02 9.10 6.77
CA LEU A 355 11.50 7.88 7.37
C LEU A 355 12.59 6.80 7.49
N GLU A 356 13.41 6.66 6.45
CA GLU A 356 14.50 5.69 6.41
C GLU A 356 15.77 6.22 7.12
N ALA A 357 16.08 7.50 6.98
CA ALA A 357 17.25 8.19 7.51
C ALA A 357 17.00 8.60 8.97
N ASN A 358 17.07 7.58 9.83
CA ASN A 358 17.05 7.70 11.28
C ASN A 358 15.74 8.33 11.80
N LEU A 359 14.99 7.55 12.57
CA LEU A 359 14.02 8.16 13.47
C LEU A 359 14.75 9.17 14.37
N GLU A 360 14.07 10.24 14.78
CA GLU A 360 14.54 11.06 15.89
C GLU A 360 15.07 10.14 16.98
N THR A 361 16.22 10.50 17.54
CA THR A 361 16.89 9.66 18.53
C THR A 361 15.93 9.35 19.68
N HIS A 362 15.53 8.09 19.83
CA HIS A 362 14.54 7.72 20.84
C HIS A 362 15.24 7.51 22.17
N VAL A 363 14.89 8.34 23.15
CA VAL A 363 15.40 8.25 24.51
C VAL A 363 14.37 7.49 25.34
N ILE A 364 14.68 6.24 25.69
CA ILE A 364 13.83 5.44 26.58
C ILE A 364 14.37 5.55 28.00
N GLU A 365 13.54 6.06 28.89
CA GLU A 365 13.80 6.00 30.33
C GLU A 365 13.36 4.62 30.86
N LEU A 366 14.32 3.86 31.35
CA LEU A 366 14.10 2.64 32.15
C LEU A 366 14.31 2.99 33.62
N GLU A 367 13.73 2.20 34.52
CA GLU A 367 13.76 2.42 35.99
C GLU A 367 15.15 2.81 36.52
N ASP A 368 16.23 2.22 35.98
CA ASP A 368 17.60 2.47 36.43
C ASP A 368 18.55 3.05 35.35
N ARG A 369 18.07 3.33 34.14
CA ARG A 369 18.93 3.86 33.05
C ARG A 369 18.16 4.53 31.92
N THR A 370 18.77 5.54 31.32
CA THR A 370 18.32 6.10 30.04
C THR A 370 19.07 5.41 28.91
N VAL A 371 18.35 4.85 27.94
CA VAL A 371 18.96 4.24 26.75
C VAL A 371 18.52 4.97 25.49
N THR A 372 19.50 5.26 24.65
CA THR A 372 19.31 5.98 23.40
C THR A 372 19.31 4.99 22.24
N LEU A 373 18.20 4.91 21.51
CA LEU A 373 18.07 4.11 20.30
C LEU A 373 18.29 4.98 19.07
N THR A 374 19.01 4.45 18.09
CA THR A 374 19.41 5.17 16.87
C THR A 374 19.26 4.30 15.62
N GLY A 375 19.18 4.90 14.44
CA GLY A 375 18.98 4.17 13.19
C GLY A 375 17.51 4.13 12.74
N THR A 376 17.25 3.28 11.74
CA THR A 376 15.92 2.98 11.21
C THR A 376 15.00 2.36 12.27
N VAL A 377 13.68 2.31 12.00
CA VAL A 377 12.69 1.62 12.86
C VAL A 377 13.16 0.20 13.22
N ASP A 378 13.60 -0.58 12.22
CA ASP A 378 14.06 -1.96 12.43
C ASP A 378 15.34 -2.02 13.27
N ASN A 379 16.28 -1.09 13.07
CA ASN A 379 17.51 -1.00 13.88
C ASN A 379 17.19 -0.67 15.33
N GLN A 380 16.26 0.26 15.57
CA GLN A 380 15.83 0.65 16.92
C GLN A 380 15.07 -0.48 17.60
N TYR A 381 14.20 -1.19 16.87
CA TYR A 381 13.51 -2.37 17.39
C TYR A 381 14.48 -3.49 17.76
N GLN A 382 15.52 -3.73 16.96
CA GLN A 382 16.59 -4.69 17.31
C GLN A 382 17.30 -4.31 18.60
N GLN A 383 17.75 -3.05 18.71
CA GLN A 383 18.40 -2.54 19.93
C GLN A 383 17.49 -2.69 21.15
N TRP A 384 16.21 -2.35 21.00
CA TRP A 384 15.20 -2.52 22.04
C TRP A 384 15.03 -3.97 22.46
N ARG A 385 14.96 -4.90 21.51
CA ARG A 385 14.86 -6.35 21.81
C ARG A 385 16.08 -6.87 22.55
N GLU A 386 17.28 -6.40 22.23
CA GLU A 386 18.50 -6.75 22.98
C GLU A 386 18.49 -6.17 24.40
N ILE A 387 17.99 -4.95 24.59
CA ILE A 387 17.80 -4.36 25.93
C ILE A 387 16.81 -5.19 26.75
N LEU A 388 15.66 -5.55 26.17
CA LEU A 388 14.65 -6.37 26.84
C LEU A 388 15.19 -7.78 27.18
N LYS A 389 15.98 -8.40 26.30
CA LYS A 389 16.70 -9.66 26.61
C LYS A 389 17.68 -9.48 27.77
N GLY A 390 18.36 -8.34 27.85
CA GLY A 390 19.22 -8.00 28.98
C GLY A 390 18.46 -7.91 30.30
N ILE A 391 17.33 -7.18 30.32
CA ILE A 391 16.45 -7.05 31.49
C ILE A 391 15.95 -8.43 31.94
N TYR A 392 15.52 -9.27 30.99
CA TYR A 392 15.10 -10.63 31.30
C TYR A 392 16.20 -11.44 31.99
N LYS A 393 17.44 -11.40 31.49
CA LYS A 393 18.55 -12.19 32.04
C LYS A 393 18.98 -11.75 33.44
N ILE A 394 19.00 -10.44 33.70
CA ILE A 394 19.36 -9.89 35.01
C ILE A 394 18.35 -10.39 36.06
N ASN A 395 17.06 -10.26 35.75
CA ASN A 395 15.99 -10.66 36.65
C ASN A 395 15.92 -12.18 36.87
N VAL A 396 16.58 -13.00 36.04
CA VAL A 396 16.69 -14.46 36.20
C VAL A 396 17.89 -14.86 37.06
N ALA A 397 18.92 -14.02 37.17
CA ALA A 397 20.08 -14.27 38.02
C ALA A 397 19.85 -13.89 39.50
N GLU A 398 18.84 -13.06 39.76
CA GLU A 398 18.26 -12.76 41.08
C GLU A 398 17.08 -13.69 41.39
#